data_AF-A0A9Y2IN49-F1
#
_entry.id   AF-A0A9Y2IN49-F1
#
_cell.length_a   1.000
_cell.length_b   1.000
_cell.length_c   1.000
_cell.angle_alpha   90.00
_cell.angle_beta   90.00
_cell.angle_gamma   90.00
#
_symmetry.space_group_name_H-M   'P 1'
#
loop_
_entity.id
_entity.type
_entity.pdbx_description
1 polymer ?
#
loop_
_entity_poly.entity_id
_entity_poly.type
_entity_poly.pdbx_seq_one_letter_code
_entity_poly.pdbx_strand_id
1 'polypeptide(L)'
;MALVQPVFAAPAANVPDSAPDEATATACARAGGKQVEVSSETTETSKTVANPDGSWTLTEYVHPVRVKQGSGWAPIDPTLVRRPDGSIGPKAVTVDVSLNPGGTGSAAKPIVQAGEDGTAAV
;
A
#
# COMPACT_ATOMS: atom_id res chain seq x y z
N MET A 1 -15.42 43.95 -24.66
CA MET A 1 -14.24 43.29 -24.06
C MET A 1 -14.71 42.63 -22.78
N ALA A 2 -14.93 41.32 -22.80
CA ALA A 2 -15.34 40.58 -21.61
C ALA A 2 -14.09 40.29 -20.75
N LEU A 3 -14.14 40.67 -19.48
CA LEU A 3 -13.13 40.33 -18.49
C LEU A 3 -13.16 38.81 -18.29
N VAL A 4 -12.11 38.12 -18.74
CA VAL A 4 -11.83 36.73 -18.36
C VAL A 4 -11.43 36.77 -16.89
N GLN A 5 -12.31 36.30 -15.99
CA GLN A 5 -11.93 36.13 -14.61
C GLN A 5 -11.03 34.89 -14.48
N PRO A 6 -9.90 34.97 -13.75
CA PRO A 6 -9.15 33.77 -13.40
C PRO A 6 -10.01 32.93 -12.45
N VAL A 7 -10.29 31.68 -12.82
CA VAL A 7 -10.87 30.71 -11.90
C VAL A 7 -9.80 30.38 -10.88
N PHE A 8 -9.93 30.96 -9.68
CA PHE A 8 -9.13 30.59 -8.53
C PHE A 8 -9.61 29.21 -8.07
N ALA A 9 -8.76 28.18 -8.22
CA ALA A 9 -9.05 26.83 -7.75
C ALA A 9 -9.22 26.85 -6.22
N ALA A 10 -10.41 26.49 -5.75
CA ALA A 10 -10.69 26.22 -4.34
C ALA A 10 -9.83 25.02 -3.86
N PRO A 11 -9.44 24.96 -2.58
CA PRO A 11 -8.33 24.11 -2.13
C PRO A 11 -8.65 22.62 -2.27
N ALA A 12 -7.80 21.90 -2.98
CA ALA A 12 -7.74 20.43 -3.08
C ALA A 12 -7.42 19.71 -1.75
N ALA A 13 -7.58 20.37 -0.60
CA ALA A 13 -7.05 19.95 0.69
C ALA A 13 -7.86 18.84 1.37
N ASN A 14 -9.06 18.50 0.87
CA ASN A 14 -9.95 17.56 1.56
C ASN A 14 -10.43 16.38 0.70
N VAL A 15 -9.84 16.18 -0.47
CA VAL A 15 -10.14 15.01 -1.30
C VAL A 15 -9.21 13.87 -0.89
N PRO A 16 -9.74 12.69 -0.53
CA PRO A 16 -8.92 11.57 -0.09
C PRO A 16 -8.05 11.05 -1.25
N ASP A 17 -6.92 10.44 -0.91
CA ASP A 17 -6.04 9.81 -1.92
C ASP A 17 -6.57 8.44 -2.39
N SER A 18 -7.46 7.82 -1.59
CA SER A 18 -8.15 6.59 -1.93
C SER A 18 -9.61 6.60 -1.50
N ALA A 19 -10.43 5.82 -2.19
CA ALA A 19 -11.83 5.60 -1.89
C ALA A 19 -12.14 4.09 -1.91
N PRO A 20 -13.20 3.64 -1.21
CA PRO A 20 -13.50 2.22 -1.10
C PRO A 20 -13.95 1.58 -2.41
N ASP A 21 -14.56 2.34 -3.31
CA ASP A 21 -15.17 1.87 -4.56
C ASP A 21 -15.01 2.89 -5.69
N GLU A 22 -15.25 2.45 -6.92
CA GLU A 22 -15.07 3.21 -8.16
C GLU A 22 -15.97 4.45 -8.27
N ALA A 23 -17.20 4.37 -7.78
CA ALA A 23 -18.16 5.47 -7.86
C ALA A 23 -17.74 6.61 -6.94
N THR A 24 -17.38 6.27 -5.69
CA THR A 24 -16.84 7.21 -4.72
C THR A 24 -15.51 7.81 -5.20
N ALA A 25 -14.60 6.98 -5.73
CA ALA A 25 -13.32 7.44 -6.28
C ALA A 25 -13.53 8.43 -7.43
N THR A 26 -14.44 8.14 -8.35
CA THR A 26 -14.74 9.02 -9.50
C THR A 26 -15.34 10.35 -9.05
N ALA A 27 -16.26 10.33 -8.08
CA ALA A 27 -16.85 11.55 -7.52
C ALA A 27 -15.78 12.42 -6.85
N CYS A 28 -14.91 11.81 -6.03
CA CYS A 28 -13.80 12.48 -5.38
C CYS A 28 -12.78 13.02 -6.39
N ALA A 29 -12.40 12.24 -7.41
CA ALA A 29 -11.43 12.65 -8.42
C ALA A 29 -11.91 13.84 -9.24
N ARG A 30 -13.20 13.83 -9.65
CA ARG A 30 -13.83 14.96 -10.35
C ARG A 30 -13.94 16.19 -9.47
N ALA A 31 -14.38 16.03 -8.22
CA ALA A 31 -14.53 17.16 -7.29
C ALA A 31 -13.18 17.78 -6.90
N GLY A 32 -12.13 16.95 -6.77
CA GLY A 32 -10.80 17.36 -6.32
C GLY A 32 -9.83 17.74 -7.42
N GLY A 33 -10.13 17.45 -8.68
CA GLY A 33 -9.21 17.69 -9.79
C GLY A 33 -7.92 16.86 -9.71
N LYS A 34 -7.88 15.79 -8.92
CA LYS A 34 -6.73 14.88 -8.78
C LYS A 34 -7.14 13.41 -8.91
N GLN A 35 -6.18 12.54 -9.19
CA GLN A 35 -6.40 11.10 -9.23
C GLN A 35 -6.76 10.57 -7.83
N VAL A 36 -7.65 9.59 -7.77
CA VAL A 36 -8.05 8.90 -6.53
C VAL A 36 -7.97 7.39 -6.75
N GLU A 37 -7.30 6.68 -5.85
CA GLU A 37 -7.15 5.23 -5.91
C GLU A 37 -8.44 4.50 -5.51
N VAL A 38 -8.75 3.41 -6.21
CA VAL A 38 -9.86 2.52 -5.89
C VAL A 38 -9.33 1.38 -5.00
N SER A 39 -9.67 1.45 -3.72
CA SER A 39 -9.09 0.54 -2.71
C SER A 39 -9.56 -0.90 -2.88
N SER A 40 -10.80 -1.12 -3.34
CA SER A 40 -11.35 -2.46 -3.61
C SER A 40 -10.64 -3.20 -4.75
N GLU A 41 -10.14 -2.44 -5.72
CA GLU A 41 -9.47 -2.97 -6.93
C GLU A 41 -7.94 -3.02 -6.79
N THR A 42 -7.42 -2.52 -5.67
CA THR A 42 -5.98 -2.54 -5.41
C THR A 42 -5.58 -3.90 -4.85
N THR A 43 -4.60 -4.53 -5.49
CA THR A 43 -3.99 -5.80 -5.06
C THR A 43 -2.47 -5.64 -4.94
N GLU A 44 -1.76 -6.72 -4.64
CA GLU A 44 -0.30 -6.73 -4.63
C GLU A 44 0.32 -6.39 -6.00
N THR A 45 -0.40 -6.71 -7.09
CA THR A 45 0.05 -6.63 -8.48
C THR A 45 -0.80 -5.72 -9.36
N SER A 46 -1.89 -5.15 -8.87
CA SER A 46 -2.75 -4.22 -9.61
C SER A 46 -3.05 -2.95 -8.81
N LYS A 47 -3.12 -1.81 -9.51
CA LYS A 47 -3.56 -0.54 -8.95
C LYS A 47 -4.51 0.14 -9.94
N THR A 48 -5.71 0.47 -9.48
CA THR A 48 -6.73 1.18 -10.26
C THR A 48 -6.91 2.58 -9.70
N VAL A 49 -6.88 3.59 -10.58
CA VAL A 49 -7.12 4.98 -10.22
C VAL A 49 -8.22 5.59 -11.07
N ALA A 50 -9.09 6.40 -10.45
CA ALA A 50 -10.04 7.25 -11.14
C ALA A 50 -9.38 8.60 -11.46
N ASN A 51 -9.49 9.04 -12.72
CA ASN A 51 -8.92 10.30 -13.19
C ASN A 51 -9.98 11.42 -13.15
N PRO A 52 -9.57 12.70 -12.99
CA PRO A 52 -10.49 13.84 -12.96
C PRO A 52 -11.33 14.02 -14.23
N ASP A 53 -10.81 13.57 -15.38
CA ASP A 53 -11.50 13.62 -16.67
C ASP A 53 -12.61 12.55 -16.82
N GLY A 54 -12.75 11.67 -15.82
CA GLY A 54 -13.72 10.59 -15.82
C GLY A 54 -13.24 9.29 -16.47
N SER A 55 -11.99 9.23 -16.96
CA SER A 55 -11.35 7.98 -17.35
C SER A 55 -10.77 7.25 -16.13
N TRP A 56 -10.42 5.97 -16.29
CA TRP A 56 -9.70 5.19 -15.29
C TRP A 56 -8.36 4.70 -15.83
N THR A 57 -7.43 4.45 -14.92
CA THR A 57 -6.12 3.87 -15.26
C THR A 57 -5.88 2.65 -14.39
N LEU A 58 -5.70 1.49 -15.03
CA LEU A 58 -5.21 0.26 -14.42
C LEU A 58 -3.70 0.15 -14.66
N THR A 59 -2.94 -0.05 -13.60
CA THR A 59 -1.53 -0.42 -13.67
C THR A 59 -1.34 -1.83 -13.13
N GLU A 60 -0.86 -2.73 -13.98
CA GLU A 60 -0.50 -4.10 -13.63
C GLU A 60 1.01 -4.28 -13.53
N TYR A 61 1.44 -5.13 -12.60
CA TYR A 61 2.83 -5.44 -12.32
C TYR A 61 3.05 -6.95 -12.46
N VAL A 62 4.18 -7.34 -13.07
CA VAL A 62 4.54 -8.76 -13.25
C VAL A 62 4.96 -9.45 -11.94
N HIS A 63 5.18 -8.67 -10.88
CA HIS A 63 5.49 -9.14 -9.53
C HIS A 63 4.81 -8.22 -8.49
N PRO A 64 4.59 -8.70 -7.25
CA PRO A 64 4.11 -7.88 -6.16
C PRO A 64 4.99 -6.64 -5.95
N VAL A 65 4.38 -5.47 -5.76
CA VAL A 65 5.10 -4.23 -5.44
C VAL A 65 4.64 -3.59 -4.13
N ARG A 66 3.54 -4.11 -3.58
CA ARG A 66 2.93 -3.67 -2.33
C ARG A 66 2.38 -4.87 -1.58
N VAL A 67 2.28 -4.71 -0.26
CA VAL A 67 1.75 -5.72 0.66
C VAL A 67 0.62 -5.11 1.46
N LYS A 68 -0.38 -5.93 1.79
CA LYS A 68 -1.49 -5.48 2.62
C LYS A 68 -1.07 -5.50 4.09
N GLN A 69 -1.17 -4.38 4.78
CA GLN A 69 -0.89 -4.25 6.21
C GLN A 69 -2.08 -3.60 6.90
N GLY A 70 -2.78 -4.39 7.73
CA GLY A 70 -4.03 -3.96 8.36
C GLY A 70 -5.08 -3.59 7.29
N SER A 71 -5.58 -2.35 7.34
CA SER A 71 -6.52 -1.82 6.35
C SER A 71 -5.86 -1.13 5.16
N GLY A 72 -4.53 -1.02 5.14
CA GLY A 72 -3.79 -0.25 4.14
C GLY A 72 -2.83 -1.08 3.30
N TRP A 73 -2.19 -0.40 2.35
CA TRP A 73 -1.14 -0.95 1.50
C TRP A 73 0.18 -0.27 1.83
N ALA A 74 1.23 -1.06 1.97
CA ALA A 74 2.59 -0.58 2.14
C ALA A 74 3.45 -1.02 0.94
N PRO A 75 4.40 -0.20 0.47
CA PRO A 75 5.39 -0.68 -0.49
C PRO A 75 6.18 -1.85 0.10
N ILE A 76 6.64 -2.75 -0.75
CA ILE A 76 7.57 -3.80 -0.31
C ILE A 76 8.86 -3.15 0.21
N ASP A 77 9.21 -3.45 1.45
CA ASP A 77 10.40 -3.00 2.15
C ASP A 77 11.08 -4.22 2.83
N PRO A 78 12.10 -4.81 2.19
CA PRO A 78 12.82 -5.97 2.72
C PRO A 78 13.84 -5.59 3.81
N THR A 79 13.91 -4.32 4.25
CA THR A 79 14.84 -3.89 5.29
C THR A 79 14.57 -4.66 6.59
N LEU A 80 15.58 -5.36 7.09
CA LEU A 80 15.49 -6.13 8.33
C LEU A 80 15.48 -5.19 9.54
N VAL A 81 14.54 -5.43 10.44
CA VAL A 81 14.41 -4.73 11.71
C VAL A 81 14.27 -5.73 12.85
N ARG A 82 14.74 -5.33 14.03
CA ARG A 82 14.53 -6.11 15.25
C ARG A 82 13.11 -5.85 15.76
N ARG A 83 12.34 -6.90 15.98
CA ARG A 83 10.96 -6.86 16.43
C ARG A 83 10.88 -6.86 17.97
N PRO A 84 9.71 -6.49 18.56
CA PRO A 84 9.54 -6.45 20.02
C PRO A 84 9.75 -7.80 20.73
N ASP A 85 9.51 -8.91 20.02
CA ASP A 85 9.74 -10.28 20.50
C ASP A 85 11.24 -10.71 20.44
N GLY A 86 12.12 -9.82 19.98
CA GLY A 86 13.56 -10.06 19.85
C GLY A 86 13.96 -10.77 18.57
N SER A 87 13.02 -11.19 17.72
CA SER A 87 13.29 -11.71 16.38
C SER A 87 13.75 -10.59 15.44
N ILE A 88 14.29 -10.98 14.28
CA ILE A 88 14.65 -10.07 13.20
C ILE A 88 13.78 -10.42 12.00
N GLY A 89 13.22 -9.42 11.33
CA GLY A 89 12.56 -9.67 10.05
C GLY A 89 12.31 -8.42 9.25
N PRO A 90 11.88 -8.57 7.98
CA PRO A 90 11.62 -7.45 7.08
C PRO A 90 10.46 -6.58 7.57
N LYS A 91 10.47 -5.31 7.16
CA LYS A 91 9.40 -4.35 7.46
C LYS A 91 8.10 -4.64 6.71
N ALA A 92 8.20 -5.03 5.42
CA ALA A 92 7.04 -5.25 4.57
C ALA A 92 7.39 -6.17 3.39
N VAL A 93 6.93 -7.42 3.41
CA VAL A 93 7.13 -8.42 2.35
C VAL A 93 5.88 -9.31 2.26
N THR A 94 5.67 -9.95 1.11
CA THR A 94 4.50 -10.83 0.88
C THR A 94 4.59 -12.14 1.64
N VAL A 95 5.81 -12.62 1.89
CA VAL A 95 6.09 -13.85 2.65
C VAL A 95 6.57 -13.47 4.03
N ASP A 96 5.96 -14.03 5.08
CA ASP A 96 6.44 -13.76 6.43
C ASP A 96 7.77 -14.48 6.67
N VAL A 97 8.75 -13.72 7.14
CA VAL A 97 10.10 -14.22 7.43
C VAL A 97 10.53 -13.72 8.80
N SER A 98 11.07 -14.63 9.59
CA SER A 98 11.64 -14.35 10.90
C SER A 98 12.98 -15.05 11.04
N LEU A 99 13.99 -14.29 11.46
CA LEU A 99 15.33 -14.75 11.77
C LEU A 99 15.53 -14.69 13.27
N ASN A 100 16.17 -15.72 13.82
CA ASN A 100 16.61 -15.65 15.21
C ASN A 100 17.73 -14.60 15.36
N PRO A 101 17.89 -13.96 16.54
CA PRO A 101 18.87 -12.90 16.73
C PRO A 101 20.31 -13.41 16.90
N GLY A 102 20.56 -14.72 16.78
CA GLY A 102 21.83 -15.35 17.14
C GLY A 102 22.16 -15.27 18.64
N GLY A 103 23.38 -15.67 19.01
CA GLY A 103 23.89 -15.61 20.38
C GLY A 103 23.70 -16.90 21.20
N THR A 104 24.06 -16.84 22.48
CA THR A 104 24.01 -18.01 23.37
C THR A 104 22.60 -18.59 23.44
N GLY A 105 22.48 -19.89 23.15
CA GLY A 105 21.19 -20.60 23.15
C GLY A 105 20.39 -20.50 21.85
N SER A 106 20.84 -19.72 20.84
CA SER A 106 20.11 -19.59 19.56
C SER A 106 20.09 -20.88 18.75
N ALA A 107 21.08 -21.75 18.94
CA ALA A 107 21.16 -23.05 18.27
C ALA A 107 20.02 -24.01 18.63
N ALA A 108 19.26 -23.73 19.69
CA ALA A 108 18.08 -24.50 20.08
C ALA A 108 16.80 -24.10 19.30
N LYS A 109 16.86 -23.09 18.44
CA LYS A 109 15.72 -22.58 17.65
C LYS A 109 16.07 -22.57 16.16
N PRO A 110 15.09 -22.62 15.24
CA PRO A 110 15.33 -22.41 13.82
C PRO A 110 16.06 -21.09 13.55
N ILE A 111 16.98 -21.08 12.58
CA ILE A 111 17.67 -19.85 12.17
C ILE A 111 16.74 -18.96 11.38
N VAL A 112 15.97 -19.56 10.46
CA VAL A 112 14.98 -18.89 9.62
C VAL A 112 13.68 -19.65 9.75
N GLN A 113 12.60 -18.89 9.95
CA GLN A 113 11.22 -19.36 9.83
C GLN A 113 10.59 -18.55 8.69
N ALA A 114 9.91 -19.25 7.80
CA ALA A 114 9.13 -18.64 6.74
C ALA A 114 7.70 -19.21 6.78
N GLY A 115 6.71 -18.37 6.53
CA GLY A 115 5.31 -18.76 6.51
C GLY A 115 4.55 -18.08 5.38
N GLU A 116 3.55 -18.78 4.85
CA GLU A 116 2.49 -18.14 4.06
C GLU A 116 1.50 -17.45 5.02
N ASP A 117 0.99 -16.29 4.60
CA ASP A 117 -0.09 -15.56 5.28
C ASP A 117 0.19 -15.04 6.71
N GLY A 118 1.43 -14.66 7.04
CA GLY A 118 1.70 -13.98 8.31
C GLY A 118 1.70 -14.90 9.55
N THR A 119 1.76 -16.21 9.34
CA THR A 119 1.96 -17.19 10.41
C THR A 119 3.34 -17.81 10.26
N ALA A 120 4.32 -17.30 11.00
CA ALA A 120 5.55 -18.06 11.22
C ALA A 120 5.17 -19.42 11.82
N ALA A 121 5.45 -20.51 11.09
CA ALA A 121 5.23 -21.85 11.58
C ALA A 121 6.01 -22.04 12.89
N VAL A 122 5.28 -22.38 13.96
CA VAL A 122 5.78 -22.63 15.32
C VAL A 122 6.69 -23.85 15.42
#